data_AF-A0A6L5ZHW6-F1
#
_entry.id   AF-A0A6L5ZHW6-F1
#
_cell.length_a   1.000
_cell.length_b   1.000
_cell.length_c   1.000
_cell.angle_alpha   90.00
_cell.angle_beta   90.00
_cell.angle_gamma   90.00
#
_symmetry.space_group_name_H-M   'P 1'
#
loop_
_entity.id
_entity.type
_entity.pdbx_description
1 polymer ?
#
loop_
_entity_poly.entity_id
_entity_poly.type
_entity_poly.pdbx_seq_one_letter_code
_entity_poly.pdbx_strand_id
1 'polypeptide(L)'
;MSIPRLHVSAATTPDNATLHPLRIKLLFPWLLVVVSLALYGISGGTTAVSAQDATFTFNGSGWGHAVGMSQWGARGMAANGSSFNDILGWYYRGAAVTPAATIN
;
A
#
# COMPACT_ATOMS: atom_id res chain seq x y z
N MET A 1 -80.49 64.25 17.80
CA MET A 1 -79.35 63.43 18.25
C MET A 1 -79.35 62.15 17.44
N SER A 2 -78.51 62.05 16.41
CA SER A 2 -78.34 60.82 15.62
C SER A 2 -76.90 60.80 15.13
N ILE A 3 -76.11 59.90 15.68
CA ILE A 3 -74.68 59.74 15.39
C ILE A 3 -74.57 58.71 14.26
N PRO A 4 -73.93 59.02 13.11
CA PRO A 4 -73.71 58.03 12.07
C PRO A 4 -72.66 56.99 12.50
N ARG A 5 -73.00 55.70 12.31
CA ARG A 5 -72.17 54.52 12.62
C ARG A 5 -70.96 54.43 11.68
N LEU A 6 -69.78 54.18 12.24
CA LEU A 6 -68.56 53.87 11.49
C LEU A 6 -68.72 52.54 10.74
N HIS A 7 -68.55 52.57 9.43
CA HIS A 7 -68.43 51.38 8.60
C HIS A 7 -67.04 50.77 8.83
N VAL A 8 -66.98 49.58 9.42
CA VAL A 8 -65.75 48.78 9.51
C VAL A 8 -65.52 48.12 8.15
N SER A 9 -64.56 48.64 7.38
CA SER A 9 -64.08 47.97 6.17
C SER A 9 -63.22 46.77 6.56
N ALA A 10 -63.68 45.58 6.23
CA ALA A 10 -62.89 44.36 6.33
C ALA A 10 -61.66 44.47 5.41
N ALA A 11 -60.48 44.24 5.97
CA ALA A 11 -59.24 44.12 5.21
C ALA A 11 -59.36 42.92 4.25
N THR A 12 -59.26 43.16 2.95
CA THR A 12 -59.21 42.10 1.93
C THR A 12 -57.88 41.36 2.05
N THR A 13 -57.94 40.08 2.43
CA THR A 13 -56.83 39.12 2.36
C THR A 13 -56.29 39.07 0.92
N PRO A 14 -54.97 39.27 0.67
CA PRO A 14 -54.42 39.05 -0.66
C PRO A 14 -54.32 37.54 -0.93
N ASP A 15 -54.88 37.18 -2.06
CA ASP A 15 -54.94 35.88 -2.70
C ASP A 15 -53.55 35.37 -3.09
N ASN A 16 -53.05 34.38 -2.34
CA ASN A 16 -51.75 33.71 -2.54
C ASN A 16 -51.65 32.85 -3.82
N ALA A 17 -52.58 32.99 -4.77
CA ALA A 17 -52.62 32.24 -6.02
C ALA A 17 -51.86 32.93 -7.17
N THR A 18 -51.37 34.16 -6.95
CA THR A 18 -50.67 34.98 -7.96
C THR A 18 -49.15 35.07 -7.74
N LEU A 19 -48.56 34.18 -6.92
CA LEU A 19 -47.10 33.97 -6.91
C LEU A 19 -46.66 33.20 -8.16
N HIS A 20 -46.74 33.91 -9.29
CA HIS A 20 -46.57 33.44 -10.66
C HIS A 20 -45.24 32.68 -10.90
N PRO A 21 -45.19 31.72 -11.84
CA PRO A 21 -44.06 30.82 -12.22
C PRO A 21 -42.73 31.51 -12.62
N LEU A 22 -42.69 32.84 -12.57
CA LEU A 22 -41.53 33.69 -12.87
C LEU A 22 -40.43 33.64 -11.80
N ARG A 23 -40.75 33.28 -10.54
CA ARG A 23 -39.72 33.19 -9.47
C ARG A 23 -38.86 31.91 -9.59
N ILE A 24 -39.42 30.81 -10.08
CA ILE A 24 -38.72 29.53 -10.30
C ILE A 24 -37.79 29.63 -11.52
N LYS A 25 -38.23 30.29 -12.61
CA LYS A 25 -37.44 30.48 -13.84
C LYS A 25 -36.17 31.32 -13.63
N LEU A 26 -36.20 32.26 -12.67
CA LEU A 26 -35.07 33.17 -12.37
C LEU A 26 -34.04 32.55 -11.40
N LEU A 27 -34.47 31.64 -10.51
CA LEU A 27 -33.61 31.01 -9.49
C LEU A 27 -33.00 29.67 -9.96
N PHE A 28 -33.64 28.97 -10.90
CA PHE A 28 -33.16 27.72 -11.50
C PHE A 28 -31.76 27.80 -12.15
N PRO A 29 -31.38 28.84 -12.93
CA PRO A 29 -30.04 28.91 -13.51
C PRO A 29 -28.93 29.11 -12.46
N TRP A 30 -29.21 29.81 -11.36
CA TRP A 30 -28.24 29.99 -10.27
C TRP A 30 -27.99 28.70 -9.49
N LEU A 31 -29.01 27.85 -9.33
CA LEU A 31 -28.85 26.52 -8.73
C LEU A 31 -27.94 25.62 -9.59
N LEU A 32 -28.11 25.63 -10.91
CA LEU A 32 -27.27 24.85 -11.82
C LEU A 32 -25.82 25.33 -11.83
N VAL A 33 -25.58 26.63 -11.71
CA VAL A 33 -24.23 27.20 -11.60
C VAL A 33 -23.55 26.77 -10.30
N VAL A 34 -24.26 26.83 -9.16
CA VAL A 34 -23.69 26.40 -7.85
C VAL A 34 -23.43 24.90 -7.82
N VAL A 35 -24.32 24.08 -8.40
CA VAL A 35 -24.13 22.62 -8.52
C VAL A 35 -22.95 22.29 -9.44
N SER A 36 -22.79 23.02 -10.55
CA SER A 36 -21.68 22.81 -11.49
C SER A 36 -20.33 23.21 -10.88
N LEU A 37 -20.30 24.29 -10.10
CA LEU A 37 -19.10 24.73 -9.38
C LEU A 37 -18.71 23.74 -8.28
N ALA A 38 -19.69 23.19 -7.56
CA ALA A 38 -19.47 22.14 -6.57
C ALA A 38 -18.93 20.85 -7.21
N LEU A 39 -19.36 20.51 -8.42
CA LEU A 39 -18.88 19.33 -9.15
C LEU A 39 -17.50 19.55 -9.80
N TYR A 40 -17.19 20.77 -10.23
CA TYR A 40 -15.89 21.13 -10.83
C TYR A 40 -14.73 21.04 -9.82
N GLY A 41 -15.00 21.22 -8.52
CA GLY A 41 -13.99 21.14 -7.45
C GLY A 41 -13.60 19.73 -7.00
N ILE A 42 -14.26 18.67 -7.50
CA ILE A 42 -14.06 17.28 -7.02
C ILE A 42 -13.03 16.51 -7.88
N SER A 43 -12.33 17.15 -8.81
CA SER A 43 -11.18 16.55 -9.52
C SER A 43 -9.89 16.57 -8.68
N GLY A 44 -10.01 16.34 -7.37
CA GLY A 44 -8.87 16.06 -6.50
C GLY A 44 -8.42 14.62 -6.68
N GLY A 45 -7.66 14.35 -7.75
CA GLY A 45 -7.04 13.05 -7.94
C GLY A 45 -6.14 12.73 -6.75
N THR A 46 -6.51 11.75 -5.94
CA THR A 46 -5.62 11.22 -4.90
C THR A 46 -4.48 10.51 -5.61
N THR A 47 -3.29 11.12 -5.63
CA THR A 47 -2.07 10.40 -6.00
C THR A 47 -1.77 9.42 -4.87
N ALA A 48 -2.30 8.21 -4.99
CA ALA A 48 -1.91 7.11 -4.13
C ALA A 48 -0.43 6.84 -4.41
N VAL A 49 0.44 7.33 -3.53
CA VAL A 49 1.87 6.99 -3.57
C VAL A 49 1.98 5.59 -2.99
N SER A 50 2.00 4.56 -3.85
CA SER A 50 2.32 3.21 -3.39
C SER A 50 3.80 3.19 -3.02
N ALA A 51 4.14 2.83 -1.79
CA ALA A 51 5.50 2.46 -1.46
C ALA A 51 5.93 1.32 -2.38
N GLN A 52 6.89 1.58 -3.27
CA GLN A 52 7.49 0.55 -4.09
C GLN A 52 8.47 -0.21 -3.19
N ASP A 53 8.19 -1.48 -2.89
CA ASP A 53 9.11 -2.31 -2.13
C ASP A 53 10.46 -2.37 -2.87
N ALA A 54 11.53 -1.94 -2.21
CA ALA A 54 12.88 -2.04 -2.76
C ALA A 54 13.36 -3.49 -2.64
N THR A 55 13.33 -4.22 -3.75
CA THR A 55 13.82 -5.59 -3.82
C THR A 55 15.34 -5.61 -3.93
N PHE A 56 16.01 -6.26 -2.98
CA PHE A 56 17.44 -6.55 -3.03
C PHE A 56 17.67 -8.05 -3.23
N THR A 57 18.32 -8.42 -4.33
CA THR A 57 18.70 -9.81 -4.61
C THR A 57 20.18 -10.00 -4.36
N PHE A 58 20.53 -10.87 -3.43
CA PHE A 58 21.91 -11.28 -3.18
C PHE A 58 22.17 -12.62 -3.85
N ASN A 59 23.15 -12.66 -4.75
CA ASN A 59 23.65 -13.91 -5.34
C ASN A 59 25.01 -14.23 -4.72
N GLY A 60 25.10 -15.36 -4.03
CA GLY A 60 26.33 -15.89 -3.46
C GLY A 60 26.53 -17.35 -3.85
N SER A 61 27.76 -17.83 -3.77
CA SER A 61 28.12 -19.24 -4.02
C SER A 61 28.89 -19.81 -2.84
N GLY A 62 28.75 -21.12 -2.61
CA GLY A 62 29.32 -21.79 -1.45
C GLY A 62 28.41 -21.78 -0.22
N TRP A 63 28.63 -22.73 0.68
CA TRP A 63 27.92 -22.87 1.95
C TRP A 63 28.93 -23.13 3.07
N GLY A 64 28.91 -22.31 4.12
CA GLY A 64 29.79 -22.42 5.29
C GLY A 64 30.99 -21.45 5.27
N HIS A 65 31.88 -21.59 6.26
CA HIS A 65 32.98 -20.66 6.51
C HIS A 65 34.15 -20.76 5.51
N ALA A 66 34.08 -21.67 4.54
CA ALA A 66 35.10 -21.88 3.51
C ALA A 66 36.53 -22.18 4.04
N VAL A 67 36.65 -22.69 5.27
CA VAL A 67 37.93 -23.09 5.90
C VAL A 67 37.98 -24.60 6.09
N GLY A 68 39.13 -25.19 5.78
CA GLY A 68 39.39 -26.62 5.95
C GLY A 68 38.79 -27.46 4.84
N MET A 69 37.96 -28.45 5.19
CA MET A 69 37.45 -29.46 4.28
C MET A 69 36.07 -29.12 3.68
N SER A 70 35.98 -29.10 2.35
CA SER A 70 34.69 -29.11 1.64
C SER A 70 34.08 -30.51 1.67
N GLN A 71 32.91 -30.65 2.29
CA GLN A 71 32.19 -31.92 2.39
C GLN A 71 31.85 -32.49 1.00
N TRP A 72 31.39 -31.64 0.09
CA TRP A 72 31.06 -32.02 -1.29
C TRP A 72 32.31 -32.42 -2.08
N GLY A 73 33.42 -31.71 -1.91
CA GLY A 73 34.69 -32.07 -2.54
C GLY A 73 35.25 -33.39 -2.01
N ALA A 74 35.17 -33.61 -0.69
CA ALA A 74 35.56 -34.89 -0.06
C ALA A 74 34.71 -36.06 -0.58
N ARG A 75 33.38 -35.87 -0.72
CA ARG A 75 32.48 -36.86 -1.33
C ARG A 75 32.88 -37.17 -2.79
N GLY A 76 33.23 -36.14 -3.56
CA GLY A 76 33.69 -36.31 -4.95
C GLY A 76 34.99 -37.09 -5.05
N MET A 77 35.98 -36.80 -4.19
CA MET A 77 37.23 -37.56 -4.14
C MET A 77 37.00 -39.02 -3.72
N ALA A 78 36.15 -39.26 -2.72
CA ALA A 78 35.79 -40.62 -2.32
C ALA A 78 35.09 -41.39 -3.45
N ALA A 79 34.20 -40.74 -4.20
CA ALA A 79 33.53 -41.34 -5.35
C ALA A 79 34.51 -41.69 -6.50
N ASN A 80 35.63 -40.98 -6.60
CA ASN A 80 36.73 -41.28 -7.52
C ASN A 80 37.75 -42.30 -6.95
N GLY A 81 37.45 -42.93 -5.80
CA GLY A 81 38.28 -43.98 -5.20
C GLY A 81 39.41 -43.48 -4.29
N SER A 82 39.45 -42.19 -3.95
CA SER A 82 40.42 -41.67 -2.97
C SER A 82 40.14 -42.21 -1.57
N SER A 83 41.18 -42.62 -0.84
CA SER A 83 41.02 -43.06 0.55
C SER A 83 40.81 -41.87 1.48
N PHE A 84 40.37 -42.12 2.72
CA PHE A 84 40.20 -41.06 3.72
C PHE A 84 41.52 -40.32 4.02
N ASN A 85 42.66 -41.03 3.98
CA ASN A 85 43.98 -40.43 4.18
C ASN A 85 44.33 -39.46 3.04
N ASP A 86 44.03 -39.84 1.79
CA ASP A 86 44.29 -38.99 0.62
C ASP A 86 43.43 -37.71 0.67
N ILE A 87 42.16 -37.88 1.04
CA ILE A 87 41.21 -36.78 1.20
C ILE A 87 41.70 -35.82 2.29
N LEU A 88 42.06 -36.32 3.47
CA LEU A 88 42.57 -35.47 4.57
C LEU A 88 43.88 -34.79 4.20
N GLY A 89 44.80 -35.50 3.56
CA GLY A 89 46.08 -34.95 3.11
C GLY A 89 45.93 -33.84 2.07
N TRP A 90 44.89 -33.89 1.24
CA TRP A 90 44.57 -32.83 0.28
C TRP A 90 44.11 -31.53 0.96
N TYR A 91 43.22 -31.65 1.96
CA TYR A 91 42.66 -30.48 2.66
C TYR A 91 43.57 -29.93 3.77
N TYR A 92 44.35 -30.78 4.42
CA TYR A 92 45.17 -30.43 5.57
C TYR A 92 46.63 -30.80 5.32
N ARG A 93 47.30 -29.99 4.49
CA ARG A 93 48.71 -30.22 4.13
C ARG A 93 49.59 -30.20 5.39
N GLY A 94 50.33 -31.28 5.60
CA GLY A 94 51.22 -31.44 6.76
C GLY A 94 50.55 -32.04 8.01
N ALA A 95 49.25 -32.34 7.97
CA ALA A 95 48.60 -33.09 9.05
C ALA A 95 48.95 -34.58 8.98
N ALA A 96 49.09 -35.22 10.14
CA ALA A 96 49.25 -36.66 10.27
C ALA A 96 48.00 -37.26 10.95
N VAL A 97 47.53 -38.41 10.44
CA VAL A 97 46.43 -39.15 11.06
C VAL A 97 46.99 -40.00 12.19
N THR A 98 46.49 -39.79 13.40
CA THR A 98 46.83 -40.60 14.58
C THR A 98 45.57 -41.21 15.18
N PRO A 99 45.64 -42.43 15.75
CA PRO A 99 44.54 -42.97 16.53
C PRO A 99 44.14 -42.00 17.65
N ALA A 100 42.83 -41.89 17.91
CA ALA A 100 42.36 -41.10 19.05
C ALA A 100 42.85 -41.77 20.35
N ALA A 101 43.41 -40.97 21.25
CA ALA A 101 43.76 -41.46 22.57
C ALA A 101 42.46 -41.77 23.35
N THR A 102 42.33 -43.00 23.84
CA THR A 102 41.26 -43.34 24.78
C THR A 102 41.57 -42.65 26.11
N ILE A 103 40.76 -41.66 26.46
CA ILE A 103 40.84 -40.97 27.74
C ILE A 103 39.94 -41.76 28.70
N ASN A 104 40.55 -42.33 29.75
CA ASN A 104 39.90 -43.21 30.72
C ASN A 104 39.32 -42.41 31.89
#